data_AF-A0A526XYN4-F1
#
_entry.id   AF-A0A526XYN4-F1
#
_cell.length_a   1.000
_cell.length_b   1.000
_cell.length_c   1.000
_cell.angle_alpha   90.00
_cell.angle_beta   90.00
_cell.angle_gamma   90.00
#
_symmetry.space_group_name_H-M   'P 1'
#
loop_
_entity.id
_entity.type
_entity.pdbx_description
1 polymer ?
#
loop_
_entity_poly.entity_id
_entity_poly.type
_entity_poly.pdbx_seq_one_letter_code
_entity_poly.pdbx_strand_id
1 'polypeptide(L)' 'GDYLRRQGLRLPEPAFLDSVPIRFGMAEPMHYHVPLLISPYGYSTYRGS' A
#
# COMPACT_ATOMS: atom_id res chain seq x y z
N GLY A 1 -3.82 5.26 -6.43
CA GLY A 1 -4.04 6.66 -6.79
C GLY A 1 -5.31 7.17 -6.17
N ASP A 2 -6.45 6.50 -6.38
CA ASP A 2 -7.76 7.02 -5.97
C ASP A 2 -7.89 7.39 -4.50
N TYR A 3 -7.33 6.58 -3.60
CA TYR A 3 -7.28 6.92 -2.18
C TYR A 3 -6.59 8.28 -1.94
N LEU A 4 -5.40 8.48 -2.52
CA LEU A 4 -4.62 9.71 -2.37
C LEU A 4 -5.32 10.92 -3.03
N ARG A 5 -5.96 10.73 -4.20
CA ARG A 5 -6.77 11.77 -4.84
C ARG A 5 -7.96 12.18 -3.96
N ARG A 6 -8.64 11.22 -3.32
CA ARG A 6 -9.74 11.49 -2.36
C ARG A 6 -9.30 12.24 -1.10
N GLN A 7 -8.01 12.17 -0.74
CA GLN A 7 -7.43 12.99 0.34
C GLN A 7 -7.12 14.44 -0.10
N GLY A 8 -7.50 14.83 -1.31
CA GLY A 8 -7.25 16.18 -1.85
C GLY A 8 -5.83 16.38 -2.40
N LEU A 9 -5.04 15.31 -2.51
CA LEU A 9 -3.69 15.39 -3.05
C LEU A 9 -3.74 15.49 -4.58
N ARG A 10 -3.05 16.51 -5.12
CA ARG A 10 -2.79 16.62 -6.56
C ARG A 10 -1.63 15.71 -6.92
N LEU A 11 -1.90 14.70 -7.73
CA LEU A 11 -0.90 13.75 -8.21
C LEU A 11 -0.55 14.07 -9.68
N PRO A 12 0.67 13.77 -10.13
CA PRO A 12 1.00 13.80 -11.56
C PRO A 12 0.16 12.77 -12.33
N GLU A 13 0.10 12.94 -13.65
CA GLU A 13 -0.52 11.98 -14.58
C GLU A 13 0.56 11.46 -15.54
N PRO A 14 1.01 10.20 -15.43
CA PRO A 14 0.53 9.18 -14.50
C PRO A 14 0.99 9.40 -13.05
N ALA A 15 0.17 8.94 -12.09
CA ALA A 15 0.55 8.96 -10.68
C ALA A 15 1.68 7.96 -10.42
N PHE A 16 2.67 8.34 -9.61
CA PHE A 16 3.78 7.44 -9.26
C PHE A 16 3.30 6.15 -8.58
N LEU A 17 2.31 6.27 -7.66
CA LEU A 17 1.63 5.13 -7.04
C LEU A 17 0.13 5.15 -7.36
N ASP A 18 -0.26 4.50 -8.46
CA ASP A 18 -1.66 4.32 -8.81
C ASP A 18 -2.26 2.99 -8.32
N SER A 19 -1.58 1.88 -8.56
CA SER A 19 -1.95 0.57 -8.01
C SER A 19 -0.74 -0.08 -7.34
N VAL A 20 -0.90 -0.52 -6.09
CA VAL A 20 0.17 -1.12 -5.27
C VAL A 20 -0.22 -2.56 -4.92
N PRO A 21 0.20 -3.57 -5.70
CA PRO A 21 -0.06 -4.96 -5.35
C PRO A 21 0.82 -5.39 -4.17
N ILE A 22 0.20 -5.88 -3.09
CA ILE A 22 0.90 -6.49 -1.96
C ILE A 22 0.80 -8.01 -2.11
N ARG A 23 1.92 -8.67 -2.43
CA ARG A 23 2.02 -10.13 -2.53
C ARG A 23 2.80 -10.66 -1.34
N PHE A 24 2.24 -11.64 -0.64
CA PHE A 24 2.89 -12.32 0.48
C PHE A 24 2.42 -13.79 0.54
N GLY A 25 3.23 -14.63 1.17
CA GLY A 25 2.90 -16.04 1.40
C GLY A 25 2.35 -16.26 2.82
N MET A 26 1.43 -17.21 2.96
CA MET A 26 0.97 -17.73 4.24
C MET A 26 1.43 -19.18 4.34
N ALA A 27 2.38 -19.44 5.23
CA ALA A 27 2.99 -20.76 5.40
C ALA A 27 2.21 -21.65 6.38
N GLU A 28 1.44 -21.04 7.29
CA GLU A 28 0.76 -21.71 8.38
C GLU A 28 -0.67 -21.15 8.57
N PRO A 29 -1.61 -21.91 9.16
CA PRO A 29 -2.96 -21.44 9.45
C PRO A 29 -2.99 -20.59 10.73
N MET A 30 -2.31 -19.45 10.73
CA MET A 30 -2.28 -18.49 11.84
C MET A 30 -2.73 -17.09 11.41
N HIS A 31 -2.81 -16.14 12.35
CA HIS A 31 -3.11 -14.74 12.03
C HIS A 31 -1.87 -14.04 11.46
N TYR A 32 -2.02 -13.38 10.30
CA TYR A 32 -0.98 -12.56 9.68
C TYR A 32 -1.40 -11.09 9.67
N HIS A 33 -0.63 -10.23 10.34
CA HIS A 33 -0.81 -8.78 10.26
C HIS A 33 0.15 -8.22 9.20
N VAL A 34 -0.40 -7.65 8.11
CA VAL A 34 0.38 -7.09 6.99
C VAL A 34 -0.07 -5.64 6.72
N PRO A 35 0.39 -4.67 7.53
CA PRO A 35 -0.01 -3.27 7.39
C PRO A 35 0.66 -2.59 6.19
N LEU A 36 -0.03 -1.60 5.63
CA LEU A 36 0.47 -0.72 4.56
C LEU A 36 0.58 0.72 5.08
N LEU A 37 1.78 1.28 5.06
CA LEU A 37 2.02 2.72 5.19
C LEU A 37 2.25 3.29 3.80
N ILE A 38 1.58 4.37 3.44
CA ILE A 38 1.63 4.92 2.09
C ILE A 38 1.62 6.45 2.06
N SER A 39 2.42 7.00 1.17
CA SER A 39 2.43 8.40 0.74
C SER A 39 2.39 8.44 -0.79
N PRO A 40 2.24 9.61 -1.45
CA PRO A 40 2.27 9.71 -2.91
C PRO A 40 3.51 9.14 -3.61
N TYR A 41 4.65 9.10 -2.92
CA TYR A 41 5.95 8.78 -3.53
C TYR A 41 6.67 7.60 -2.89
N GLY A 42 6.00 6.87 -2.01
CA GLY A 42 6.59 5.71 -1.36
C GLY A 42 5.59 5.02 -0.45
N TYR A 43 5.83 3.72 -0.26
CA TYR A 43 5.07 2.90 0.68
C TYR A 43 6.00 1.93 1.39
N SER A 44 5.55 1.42 2.52
CA SER A 44 6.18 0.31 3.20
C SER A 44 5.12 -0.68 3.69
N THR A 45 5.52 -1.95 3.74
CA THR A 45 4.72 -3.04 4.27
C THR A 45 5.66 -3.99 5.00
N TYR A 46 5.15 -4.69 6.01
CA TYR A 46 5.94 -5.66 6.78
C TYR A 46 5.02 -6.73 7.36
N ARG A 47 5.59 -7.84 7.87
CA ARG A 47 4.86 -8.81 8.70
C ARG A 47 4.92 -8.35 10.15
N GLY A 48 3.80 -7.95 10.71
CA GLY A 48 3.65 -7.67 12.13
C GLY A 48 3.54 -8.94 12.98
N SER A 49 3.60 -8.77 14.30
CA SER A 49 3.37 -9.79 15.32
C SER A 49 1.89 -10.10 15.52
#